data_AF-A0A4Q5VKA0-F1
#
_entry.id   AF-A0A4Q5VKA0-F1
#
_cell.length_a   1.000
_cell.length_b   1.000
_cell.length_c   1.000
_cell.angle_alpha   90.00
_cell.angle_beta   90.00
_cell.angle_gamma   90.00
#
_symmetry.space_group_name_H-M   'P 1'
#
loop_
_entity.id
_entity.type
_entity.pdbx_description
1 polymer ?
#
loop_
_entity_poly.entity_id
_entity_poly.type
_entity_poly.pdbx_seq_one_letter_code
_entity_poly.pdbx_strand_id
1 'polypeptide(L)'
;MKSLNFKVLTLAICAGATVGLVGCGSDHDNNNNTTTTPTPAATETISGTAATGKPFAGKIVVKNKDGKQSEAIDIKADGTFKVEAPKGGPYLIKAYNDKTGDQAVTLYSYSVDAKTNVNVNQLTTQAVFAASGQAKLDTLYTDWAKQSSAVTQAKIEEAAKQVAANLNSQFAAVSIDAKKLNIFSYDFKADGRGFDSVLDKVQISGFNNCNVSSCNVQYTVNGTNFSWNYQISTNGYSWVINGGGIPGSGQNCLVGVDVKVAGQNVSQKVCYSNFPANTVCGAANGALGSALQVFSSGVGGVSATYNFSTVGSCPSGATVVSWK
;
A
#
# COMPACT_ATOMS: atom_id res chain seq x y z
N MET A 1 -12.84 12.73 53.52
CA MET A 1 -12.48 11.30 53.38
C MET A 1 -10.99 11.22 53.06
N LYS A 2 -10.24 10.45 53.85
CA LYS A 2 -8.76 10.39 53.86
C LYS A 2 -8.21 9.66 52.63
N SER A 3 -7.12 10.20 52.09
CA SER A 3 -6.28 9.60 51.04
C SER A 3 -5.53 8.36 51.55
N LEU A 4 -5.42 7.32 50.72
CA LEU A 4 -4.44 6.24 50.93
C LEU A 4 -3.42 6.23 49.79
N ASN A 5 -2.19 6.57 50.16
CA ASN A 5 -0.94 6.17 49.50
C ASN A 5 -0.71 4.67 49.74
N PHE A 6 -0.28 3.92 48.73
CA PHE A 6 0.37 2.62 48.96
C PHE A 6 1.68 2.52 48.22
N LYS A 7 2.72 2.23 49.00
CA LYS A 7 4.12 2.14 48.63
C LYS A 7 4.41 0.86 47.86
N VAL A 8 5.39 0.99 46.98
CA VAL A 8 6.22 -0.04 46.34
C VAL A 8 6.68 -1.09 47.36
N LEU A 9 6.60 -2.37 46.99
CA LEU A 9 7.43 -3.43 47.56
C LEU A 9 7.94 -4.35 46.45
N THR A 10 9.24 -4.28 46.22
CA THR A 10 10.01 -5.22 45.40
C THR A 10 10.57 -6.30 46.34
N LEU A 11 10.43 -7.57 46.00
CA LEU A 11 11.21 -8.64 46.62
C LEU A 11 11.63 -9.64 45.55
N ALA A 12 12.95 -9.76 45.36
CA ALA A 12 13.60 -10.79 44.56
C ALA A 12 14.16 -11.85 45.53
N ILE A 13 13.96 -13.14 45.22
CA ILE A 13 14.75 -14.24 45.79
C ILE A 13 15.00 -15.27 44.66
N CYS A 14 16.29 -15.51 44.41
CA CYS A 14 16.83 -16.59 43.59
C CYS A 14 16.91 -17.89 44.41
N ALA A 15 16.69 -19.04 43.79
CA ALA A 15 17.35 -20.31 44.12
C ALA A 15 17.14 -21.31 42.97
N GLY A 16 18.24 -21.85 42.42
CA GLY A 16 18.23 -22.85 41.37
C GLY A 16 18.26 -24.29 41.90
N ALA A 17 17.99 -25.25 41.01
CA ALA A 17 18.55 -26.60 41.04
C ALA A 17 18.31 -27.27 39.68
N THR A 18 19.41 -27.61 38.99
CA THR A 18 19.49 -28.59 37.91
C THR A 18 19.39 -30.01 38.46
N VAL A 19 18.87 -30.97 37.67
CA VAL A 19 19.40 -32.33 37.40
C VAL A 19 18.27 -33.19 36.80
N GLY A 20 18.57 -33.95 35.74
CA GLY A 20 17.79 -35.13 35.36
C GLY A 20 17.80 -35.50 33.87
N LEU A 21 18.93 -35.98 33.34
CA LEU A 21 18.92 -36.90 32.20
C LEU A 21 18.23 -38.20 32.65
N VAL A 22 17.28 -38.71 31.86
CA VAL A 22 16.81 -40.09 31.94
C VAL A 22 16.87 -40.69 30.54
N GLY A 23 17.48 -41.87 30.45
CA GLY A 23 17.88 -42.55 29.22
C GLY A 23 16.80 -43.41 28.56
N CYS A 24 17.24 -44.04 27.47
CA CYS A 24 16.54 -45.02 26.64
C CYS A 24 15.77 -46.09 27.42
N GLY A 25 14.54 -46.35 26.96
CA GLY A 25 13.79 -47.57 27.20
C GLY A 25 12.76 -47.75 26.08
N SER A 26 12.95 -48.79 25.28
CA SER A 26 12.08 -49.23 24.19
C SER A 26 10.81 -49.87 24.73
N ASP A 27 9.63 -49.55 24.16
CA ASP A 27 8.75 -50.56 23.55
C ASP A 27 7.57 -49.92 22.81
N HIS A 28 7.04 -50.69 21.86
CA HIS A 28 6.09 -50.32 20.81
C HIS A 28 4.79 -49.67 21.31
N ASP A 29 4.42 -48.54 20.71
CA ASP A 29 3.02 -48.25 20.37
C ASP A 29 2.93 -47.25 19.20
N ASN A 30 2.06 -47.59 18.25
CA ASN A 30 1.80 -46.86 17.02
C ASN A 30 1.31 -45.44 17.32
N ASN A 31 2.17 -44.44 17.12
CA ASN A 31 1.70 -43.07 16.96
C ASN A 31 2.50 -42.35 15.88
N ASN A 32 1.82 -42.10 14.77
CA ASN A 32 2.32 -41.39 13.61
C ASN A 32 2.60 -39.94 14.02
N ASN A 33 3.79 -39.68 14.57
CA ASN A 33 4.27 -38.34 14.85
C ASN A 33 4.64 -37.69 13.53
N THR A 34 3.61 -37.16 12.85
CA THR A 34 3.82 -36.16 11.81
C THR A 34 4.44 -34.95 12.49
N THR A 35 5.77 -34.90 12.51
CA THR A 35 6.51 -33.64 12.58
C THR A 35 5.98 -32.78 11.45
N THR A 36 5.03 -31.90 11.78
CA THR A 36 4.59 -30.83 10.91
C THR A 36 5.77 -29.89 10.77
N THR A 37 6.62 -30.15 9.77
CA THR A 37 7.53 -29.12 9.26
C THR A 37 6.68 -27.88 9.04
N PRO A 38 6.99 -26.73 9.69
CA PRO A 38 6.18 -25.54 9.50
C PRO A 38 6.22 -25.22 8.01
N THR A 39 5.07 -25.27 7.34
CA THR A 39 4.98 -24.82 5.95
C THR A 39 5.54 -23.41 5.91
N PRO A 40 6.58 -23.13 5.10
CA PRO A 40 7.16 -21.80 5.00
C PRO A 40 6.04 -20.79 4.74
N ALA A 41 6.06 -19.67 5.47
CA ALA A 41 5.08 -18.61 5.25
C ALA A 41 5.16 -18.19 3.78
N ALA A 42 4.02 -18.16 3.09
CA ALA A 42 3.97 -17.79 1.68
C ALA A 42 4.54 -16.37 1.48
N THR A 43 5.47 -16.23 0.53
CA THR A 43 6.07 -14.95 0.14
C THR A 43 5.70 -14.56 -1.29
N GLU A 44 5.91 -13.30 -1.62
CA GLU A 44 5.89 -12.77 -2.99
C GLU A 44 6.99 -11.72 -3.18
N THR A 45 7.49 -11.60 -4.40
CA THR A 45 8.59 -10.72 -4.73
C THR A 45 8.12 -9.29 -4.99
N ILE A 46 8.73 -8.31 -4.31
CA ILE A 46 8.60 -6.88 -4.61
C ILE A 46 9.95 -6.32 -5.03
N SER A 47 10.01 -5.63 -6.16
CA SER A 47 11.24 -4.98 -6.62
C SER A 47 10.99 -3.56 -7.12
N GLY A 48 12.06 -2.77 -7.19
CA GLY A 48 12.02 -1.42 -7.72
C GLY A 48 13.26 -0.61 -7.37
N THR A 49 13.09 0.70 -7.23
CA THR A 49 14.20 1.67 -7.09
C THR A 49 14.00 2.56 -5.87
N ALA A 50 15.02 2.63 -5.01
CA ALA A 50 15.09 3.56 -3.89
C ALA A 50 16.11 4.67 -4.18
N ALA A 51 15.68 5.93 -4.13
CA ALA A 51 16.53 7.07 -4.49
C ALA A 51 16.04 8.39 -3.87
N THR A 52 16.96 9.34 -3.71
CA THR A 52 16.66 10.73 -3.32
C THR A 52 17.34 11.75 -4.25
N GLY A 53 17.40 11.46 -5.55
CA GLY A 53 18.28 12.13 -6.53
C GLY A 53 19.64 11.42 -6.73
N LYS A 54 19.94 10.49 -5.82
CA LYS A 54 21.02 9.51 -5.95
C LYS A 54 20.51 8.15 -5.50
N PRO A 55 21.14 7.05 -5.95
CA PRO A 55 20.90 5.72 -5.38
C PRO A 55 20.90 5.76 -3.86
N PHE A 56 19.82 5.29 -3.23
CA PHE A 56 19.72 5.28 -1.78
C PHE A 56 20.59 4.16 -1.20
N ALA A 57 21.63 4.53 -0.46
CA ALA A 57 22.49 3.57 0.24
C ALA A 57 21.88 3.22 1.61
N GLY A 58 21.41 1.99 1.75
CA GLY A 58 20.80 1.50 2.98
C GLY A 58 20.13 0.15 2.80
N LYS A 59 19.13 -0.11 3.64
CA LYS A 59 18.37 -1.34 3.67
C LYS A 59 16.92 -1.09 3.34
N ILE A 60 16.25 -2.11 2.81
CA ILE A 60 14.81 -2.09 2.57
C ILE A 60 14.10 -3.24 3.26
N VAL A 61 12.89 -2.95 3.74
CA VAL A 61 12.00 -3.90 4.41
C VAL A 61 10.57 -3.64 3.96
N VAL A 62 9.77 -4.70 3.92
CA VAL A 62 8.37 -4.63 3.50
C VAL A 62 7.47 -5.22 4.58
N LYS A 63 6.41 -4.50 4.94
CA LYS A 63 5.32 -5.01 5.78
C LYS A 63 4.05 -5.23 4.95
N ASN A 64 3.46 -6.40 5.08
CA ASN A 64 2.17 -6.74 4.48
C ASN A 64 1.00 -6.15 5.30
N LYS A 65 -0.25 -6.32 4.86
CA LYS A 65 -1.43 -5.73 5.54
C LYS A 65 -1.62 -6.17 6.98
N ASP A 66 -1.12 -7.36 7.32
CA ASP A 66 -1.22 -7.99 8.64
C ASP A 66 -0.03 -7.60 9.54
N GLY A 67 0.84 -6.69 9.08
CA GLY A 67 2.04 -6.24 9.79
C GLY A 67 3.19 -7.23 9.80
N LYS A 68 3.10 -8.36 9.08
CA LYS A 68 4.21 -9.29 8.92
C LYS A 68 5.28 -8.64 8.06
N GLN A 69 6.54 -8.77 8.49
CA GLN A 69 7.67 -8.08 7.89
C GLN A 69 8.60 -9.06 7.17
N SER A 70 9.19 -8.63 6.05
CA SER A 70 10.31 -9.32 5.42
C SER A 70 11.59 -9.22 6.27
N GLU A 71 12.61 -9.98 5.88
CA GLU A 71 13.98 -9.65 6.26
C GLU A 71 14.41 -8.30 5.64
N ALA A 72 15.38 -7.65 6.28
CA ALA A 72 15.99 -6.44 5.72
C ALA A 72 17.08 -6.85 4.73
N ILE A 73 17.00 -6.33 3.51
CA ILE A 73 18.01 -6.57 2.48
C ILE A 73 18.75 -5.27 2.17
N ASP A 74 20.01 -5.38 1.74
CA ASP A 74 20.76 -4.24 1.24
C ASP A 74 20.22 -3.80 -0.13
N ILE A 75 20.04 -2.49 -0.28
CA ILE A 75 19.74 -1.85 -1.55
C ILE A 75 21.03 -1.82 -2.37
N LYS A 76 20.96 -2.18 -3.65
CA LYS A 76 22.14 -2.23 -4.51
C LYS A 76 22.71 -0.83 -4.74
N ALA A 77 23.97 -0.78 -5.17
CA ALA A 77 24.67 0.48 -5.45
C ALA A 77 23.99 1.36 -6.52
N ASP A 78 23.18 0.78 -7.40
CA ASP A 78 22.37 1.49 -8.39
C ASP A 78 20.98 1.93 -7.88
N GLY A 79 20.68 1.67 -6.61
CA GLY A 79 19.41 2.00 -5.95
C GLY A 79 18.34 0.93 -6.13
N THR A 80 18.59 -0.11 -6.92
CA THR A 80 17.60 -1.17 -7.15
C THR A 80 17.53 -2.14 -5.98
N PHE A 81 16.36 -2.72 -5.75
CA PHE A 81 16.14 -3.72 -4.71
C PHE A 81 15.19 -4.83 -5.18
N LYS A 82 15.25 -5.99 -4.52
CA LYS A 82 14.33 -7.11 -4.71
C LYS A 82 14.14 -7.87 -3.40
N VAL A 83 12.95 -7.74 -2.79
CA VAL A 83 12.59 -8.30 -1.48
C VAL A 83 11.59 -9.44 -1.66
N GLU A 84 11.80 -10.54 -0.93
CA GLU A 84 10.76 -11.54 -0.69
C GLU A 84 9.91 -11.10 0.51
N ALA A 85 8.70 -10.60 0.24
CA ALA A 85 7.79 -10.06 1.23
C ALA A 85 6.74 -11.11 1.65
N PRO A 86 6.25 -11.11 2.90
CA PRO A 86 5.12 -11.95 3.30
C PRO A 86 3.89 -11.65 2.43
N LYS A 87 3.25 -12.68 1.89
CA LYS A 87 2.10 -12.53 0.99
C LYS A 87 0.93 -11.79 1.66
N GLY A 88 0.23 -10.96 0.89
CA GLY A 88 -0.99 -10.26 1.28
C GLY A 88 -0.84 -8.74 1.41
N GLY A 89 -0.97 -8.02 0.30
CA GLY A 89 -1.01 -6.56 0.30
C GLY A 89 -2.28 -5.97 0.96
N PRO A 90 -2.35 -4.64 1.17
CA PRO A 90 -1.34 -3.67 0.76
C PRO A 90 -0.04 -3.73 1.57
N TYR A 91 1.01 -3.23 0.95
CA TYR A 91 2.38 -3.19 1.44
C TYR A 91 2.77 -1.78 1.85
N LEU A 92 3.32 -1.66 3.05
CA LEU A 92 4.09 -0.48 3.47
C LEU A 92 5.57 -0.83 3.36
N ILE A 93 6.29 -0.07 2.56
CA ILE A 93 7.68 -0.33 2.20
C ILE A 93 8.54 0.74 2.86
N LYS A 94 9.61 0.32 3.54
CA LYS A 94 10.52 1.21 4.25
C LYS A 94 11.95 1.03 3.74
N ALA A 95 12.55 2.09 3.24
CA ALA A 95 14.00 2.16 3.05
C ALA A 95 14.62 3.01 4.17
N TYR A 96 15.73 2.58 4.75
CA TYR A 96 16.41 3.30 5.82
C TYR A 96 17.92 3.09 5.76
N ASN A 97 18.68 4.00 6.32
CA ASN A 97 20.12 3.82 6.54
C ASN A 97 20.41 3.58 8.03
N ASP A 98 21.57 2.99 8.33
CA ASP A 98 22.00 2.72 9.72
C ASP A 98 22.68 3.96 10.37
N LYS A 99 22.53 5.14 9.77
CA LYS A 99 23.07 6.39 10.31
C LYS A 99 22.17 6.92 11.43
N THR A 100 22.72 7.76 12.29
CA THR A 100 22.02 8.34 13.44
C THR A 100 21.93 9.86 13.36
N GLY A 101 21.03 10.47 14.14
CA GLY A 101 20.86 11.93 14.19
C GLY A 101 20.43 12.51 12.85
N ASP A 102 20.97 13.66 12.48
CA ASP A 102 20.61 14.39 11.25
C ASP A 102 20.98 13.65 9.95
N GLN A 103 21.80 12.59 10.06
CA GLN A 103 22.20 11.76 8.93
C GLN A 103 21.29 10.54 8.74
N ALA A 104 20.42 10.26 9.72
CA ALA A 104 19.43 9.20 9.62
C ALA A 104 18.39 9.58 8.55
N VAL A 105 18.21 8.71 7.56
CA VAL A 105 17.20 8.92 6.52
C VAL A 105 16.33 7.68 6.45
N THR A 106 15.02 7.90 6.52
CA THR A 106 13.99 6.88 6.34
C THR A 106 13.02 7.36 5.27
N LEU A 107 12.75 6.50 4.30
CA LEU A 107 11.82 6.71 3.21
C LEU A 107 10.71 5.66 3.29
N TYR A 108 9.52 6.08 2.89
CA TYR A 108 8.34 5.23 2.87
C TYR A 108 7.72 5.19 1.47
N SER A 109 7.12 4.06 1.15
CA SER A 109 6.35 3.86 -0.07
C SER A 109 5.21 2.88 0.17
N TYR A 110 4.33 2.76 -0.82
CA TYR A 110 3.12 1.95 -0.75
C TYR A 110 2.94 1.14 -2.04
N SER A 111 2.47 -0.10 -1.90
CA SER A 111 2.01 -0.90 -3.03
C SER A 111 0.75 -1.67 -2.64
N VAL A 112 -0.23 -1.76 -3.54
CA VAL A 112 -1.46 -2.52 -3.28
C VAL A 112 -1.19 -4.03 -3.32
N ASP A 113 -0.30 -4.45 -4.21
CA ASP A 113 0.09 -5.82 -4.53
C ASP A 113 1.60 -5.92 -4.77
N ALA A 114 2.12 -7.14 -4.87
CA ALA A 114 3.50 -7.35 -5.28
C ALA A 114 3.71 -6.97 -6.75
N LYS A 115 4.74 -6.17 -7.02
CA LYS A 115 5.10 -5.73 -8.37
C LYS A 115 6.60 -5.46 -8.50
N THR A 116 7.05 -5.37 -9.75
CA THR A 116 8.48 -5.30 -10.08
C THR A 116 9.04 -3.90 -10.31
N ASN A 117 8.21 -2.86 -10.15
CA ASN A 117 8.61 -1.46 -10.34
C ASN A 117 7.99 -0.56 -9.25
N VAL A 118 8.48 -0.68 -8.02
CA VAL A 118 8.08 0.19 -6.90
C VAL A 118 9.13 1.26 -6.64
N ASN A 119 8.70 2.51 -6.65
CA ASN A 119 9.56 3.63 -6.31
C ASN A 119 9.55 3.88 -4.80
N VAL A 120 10.72 4.08 -4.19
CA VAL A 120 10.87 4.46 -2.78
C VAL A 120 11.73 5.72 -2.70
N ASN A 121 11.08 6.88 -2.56
CA ASN A 121 11.75 8.18 -2.57
C ASN A 121 11.01 9.18 -1.68
N GLN A 122 11.50 10.41 -1.60
CA GLN A 122 10.89 11.47 -0.79
C GLN A 122 9.48 11.84 -1.26
N LEU A 123 9.16 11.67 -2.56
CA LEU A 123 7.83 11.97 -3.10
C LEU A 123 6.81 10.89 -2.70
N THR A 124 7.17 9.62 -2.77
CA THR A 124 6.32 8.52 -2.28
C THR A 124 6.15 8.60 -0.77
N THR A 125 7.20 9.02 -0.05
CA THR A 125 7.15 9.26 1.41
C THR A 125 6.14 10.34 1.74
N GLN A 126 6.18 11.46 1.02
CA GLN A 126 5.21 12.56 1.17
C GLN A 126 3.77 12.12 0.87
N ALA A 127 3.56 11.28 -0.15
CA ALA A 127 2.23 10.75 -0.45
C ALA A 127 1.71 9.84 0.68
N VAL A 128 2.54 8.93 1.21
CA VAL A 128 2.17 8.09 2.37
C VAL A 128 1.85 8.96 3.58
N PHE A 129 2.66 9.98 3.84
CA PHE A 129 2.45 10.92 4.94
C PHE A 129 1.10 11.65 4.82
N ALA A 130 0.81 12.26 3.67
CA ALA A 130 -0.46 12.94 3.43
C ALA A 130 -1.66 11.97 3.54
N ALA A 131 -1.56 10.78 2.94
CA ALA A 131 -2.62 9.77 2.98
C ALA A 131 -2.92 9.24 4.40
N SER A 132 -1.91 9.25 5.26
CA SER A 132 -2.05 8.88 6.68
C SER A 132 -2.66 9.97 7.56
N GLY A 133 -3.09 11.10 6.97
CA GLY A 133 -3.54 12.26 7.74
C GLY A 133 -2.40 12.94 8.49
N GLN A 134 -1.20 12.94 7.91
CA GLN A 134 0.00 13.55 8.48
C GLN A 134 0.45 12.92 9.81
N ALA A 135 0.19 11.62 9.99
CA ALA A 135 0.68 10.87 11.13
C ALA A 135 2.21 10.69 11.07
N LYS A 136 2.87 10.59 12.23
CA LYS A 136 4.30 10.21 12.29
C LYS A 136 4.51 8.88 11.57
N LEU A 137 5.38 8.87 10.56
CA LEU A 137 5.55 7.69 9.70
C LEU A 137 6.16 6.49 10.42
N ASP A 138 7.05 6.70 11.40
CA ASP A 138 7.60 5.60 12.20
C ASP A 138 6.53 4.94 13.08
N THR A 139 5.58 5.72 13.59
CA THR A 139 4.41 5.21 14.32
C THR A 139 3.47 4.47 13.37
N LEU A 140 3.17 5.04 12.20
CA LEU A 140 2.39 4.38 11.16
C LEU A 140 2.99 3.01 10.78
N TYR A 141 4.31 2.96 10.58
CA TYR A 141 5.01 1.73 10.23
C TYR A 141 4.95 0.70 11.36
N THR A 142 5.08 1.13 12.60
CA THR A 142 5.00 0.25 13.78
C THR A 142 3.59 -0.33 13.92
N ASP A 143 2.55 0.49 13.78
CA ASP A 143 1.15 0.12 13.93
C ASP A 143 0.46 -0.30 12.62
N TRP A 144 1.22 -0.62 11.57
CA TRP A 144 0.68 -0.82 10.22
C TRP A 144 -0.48 -1.83 10.16
N ALA A 145 -0.41 -2.94 10.90
CA ALA A 145 -1.48 -3.93 10.96
C ALA A 145 -2.85 -3.35 11.38
N LYS A 146 -2.85 -2.29 12.21
CA LYS A 146 -4.05 -1.61 12.69
C LYS A 146 -4.48 -0.47 11.75
N GLN A 147 -3.52 0.09 11.01
CA GLN A 147 -3.71 1.29 10.20
C GLN A 147 -3.90 1.00 8.70
N SER A 148 -3.60 -0.22 8.24
CA SER A 148 -3.63 -0.60 6.82
C SER A 148 -5.01 -0.43 6.17
N SER A 149 -6.08 -0.57 6.94
CA SER A 149 -7.46 -0.31 6.49
C SER A 149 -7.84 1.18 6.46
N ALA A 150 -7.20 2.00 7.29
CA ALA A 150 -7.44 3.45 7.35
C ALA A 150 -6.67 4.22 6.27
N VAL A 151 -5.48 3.71 5.88
CA VAL A 151 -4.67 4.20 4.77
C VAL A 151 -5.06 3.45 3.50
N THR A 152 -6.18 3.86 2.92
CA THR A 152 -6.76 3.21 1.73
C THR A 152 -5.99 3.58 0.45
N GLN A 153 -6.11 2.73 -0.58
CA GLN A 153 -5.57 3.02 -1.90
C GLN A 153 -6.03 4.39 -2.43
N ALA A 154 -7.31 4.74 -2.27
CA ALA A 154 -7.85 6.02 -2.72
C ALA A 154 -7.18 7.22 -2.05
N LYS A 155 -6.87 7.13 -0.74
CA LYS A 155 -6.13 8.19 -0.03
C LYS A 155 -4.70 8.31 -0.54
N ILE A 156 -4.04 7.19 -0.82
CA ILE A 156 -2.68 7.18 -1.37
C ILE A 156 -2.66 7.77 -2.79
N GLU A 157 -3.64 7.41 -3.62
CA GLU A 157 -3.80 7.96 -4.98
C GLU A 157 -4.03 9.46 -4.94
N GLU A 158 -4.95 9.94 -4.12
CA GLU A 158 -5.20 11.38 -3.98
C GLU A 158 -3.97 12.13 -3.48
N ALA A 159 -3.31 11.63 -2.43
CA ALA A 159 -2.09 12.21 -1.90
C ALA A 159 -0.96 12.29 -2.95
N ALA A 160 -0.84 11.27 -3.80
CA ALA A 160 0.18 11.27 -4.83
C ALA A 160 -0.18 12.17 -6.02
N LYS A 161 -1.46 12.33 -6.35
CA LYS A 161 -1.91 13.37 -7.29
C LYS A 161 -1.61 14.76 -6.75
N GLN A 162 -1.77 15.00 -5.45
CA GLN A 162 -1.39 16.25 -4.81
C GLN A 162 0.12 16.50 -4.86
N VAL A 163 0.95 15.46 -4.69
CA VAL A 163 2.40 15.54 -4.90
C VAL A 163 2.72 15.94 -6.33
N ALA A 164 2.13 15.26 -7.31
CA ALA A 164 2.32 15.57 -8.73
C ALA A 164 1.87 17.01 -9.06
N ALA A 165 0.77 17.46 -8.47
CA ALA A 165 0.23 18.80 -8.67
C ALA A 165 1.10 19.91 -8.08
N ASN A 166 1.61 19.73 -6.85
CA ASN A 166 2.54 20.69 -6.23
C ASN A 166 3.80 20.85 -7.08
N LEU A 167 4.28 19.76 -7.67
CA LEU A 167 5.52 19.71 -8.43
C LEU A 167 5.32 19.78 -9.95
N ASN A 168 4.12 20.18 -10.42
CA ASN A 168 3.77 20.15 -11.85
C ASN A 168 4.78 20.92 -12.72
N SER A 169 5.24 22.08 -12.27
CA SER A 169 6.26 22.87 -12.99
C SER A 169 7.62 22.16 -13.06
N GLN A 170 8.00 21.41 -12.03
CA GLN A 170 9.27 20.68 -12.00
C GLN A 170 9.22 19.45 -12.92
N PHE A 171 8.09 18.75 -12.96
CA PHE A 171 7.87 17.66 -13.91
C PHE A 171 7.78 18.16 -15.35
N ALA A 172 7.09 19.28 -15.60
CA ALA A 172 7.01 19.87 -16.94
C ALA A 172 8.40 20.30 -17.46
N ALA A 173 9.27 20.82 -16.58
CA ALA A 173 10.64 21.20 -16.95
C ALA A 173 11.50 20.03 -17.44
N VAL A 174 11.10 18.79 -17.16
CA VAL A 174 11.77 17.55 -17.60
C VAL A 174 10.90 16.76 -18.58
N SER A 175 9.90 17.42 -19.20
CA SER A 175 8.98 16.84 -20.17
C SER A 175 8.13 15.67 -19.64
N ILE A 176 7.85 15.65 -18.34
CA ILE A 176 6.91 14.72 -17.71
C ILE A 176 5.56 15.41 -17.50
N ASP A 177 4.49 14.82 -18.04
CA ASP A 177 3.12 15.25 -17.78
C ASP A 177 2.67 14.75 -16.39
N ALA A 178 2.69 15.65 -15.40
CA ALA A 178 2.33 15.34 -14.02
C ALA A 178 0.90 14.76 -13.90
N LYS A 179 -0.01 15.10 -14.81
CA LYS A 179 -1.40 14.61 -14.80
C LYS A 179 -1.53 13.11 -15.10
N LYS A 180 -0.49 12.51 -15.68
CA LYS A 180 -0.41 11.09 -16.02
C LYS A 180 0.64 10.34 -15.18
N LEU A 181 1.30 11.04 -14.26
CA LEU A 181 2.46 10.53 -13.53
C LEU A 181 2.07 9.77 -12.28
N ASN A 182 2.21 8.44 -12.31
CA ASN A 182 2.17 7.63 -11.10
C ASN A 182 3.56 7.58 -10.42
N ILE A 183 3.78 8.41 -9.41
CA ILE A 183 5.07 8.52 -8.71
C ILE A 183 5.52 7.21 -8.02
N PHE A 184 4.60 6.27 -7.72
CA PHE A 184 4.91 5.00 -7.05
C PHE A 184 5.45 3.92 -7.99
N SER A 185 5.29 4.09 -9.31
CA SER A 185 5.70 3.08 -10.31
C SER A 185 6.18 3.67 -11.63
N TYR A 186 6.45 4.97 -11.68
CA TYR A 186 7.06 5.60 -12.84
C TYR A 186 8.46 5.02 -13.04
N ASP A 187 8.73 4.50 -14.23
CA ASP A 187 10.04 3.93 -14.55
C ASP A 187 11.11 5.03 -14.57
N PHE A 188 12.17 4.85 -13.77
CA PHE A 188 13.29 5.77 -13.72
C PHE A 188 14.57 5.10 -13.22
N LYS A 189 15.70 5.76 -13.49
CA LYS A 189 17.01 5.43 -12.93
C LYS A 189 17.50 6.60 -12.09
N ALA A 190 18.26 6.30 -11.04
CA ALA A 190 18.88 7.32 -10.20
C ALA A 190 20.17 7.88 -10.87
N ASP A 191 20.01 8.54 -12.02
CA ASP A 191 21.08 9.03 -12.88
C ASP A 191 21.10 10.55 -13.08
N GLY A 192 20.30 11.29 -12.31
CA GLY A 192 20.15 12.74 -12.37
C GLY A 192 19.38 13.25 -13.60
N ARG A 193 18.60 12.40 -14.28
CA ARG A 193 17.82 12.77 -15.48
C ARG A 193 16.33 12.50 -15.31
N GLY A 194 15.51 13.14 -16.13
CA GLY A 194 14.05 12.92 -16.15
C GLY A 194 13.44 13.07 -14.76
N PHE A 195 12.74 12.04 -14.30
CA PHE A 195 12.14 11.99 -12.96
C PHE A 195 13.17 12.17 -11.83
N ASP A 196 14.37 11.59 -11.94
CA ASP A 196 15.40 11.70 -10.90
C ASP A 196 15.93 13.12 -10.75
N SER A 197 16.01 13.87 -11.84
CA SER A 197 16.38 15.30 -11.77
C SER A 197 15.35 16.15 -11.02
N VAL A 198 14.10 15.68 -10.87
CA VAL A 198 13.13 16.30 -9.97
C VAL A 198 13.42 15.90 -8.53
N LEU A 199 13.80 14.64 -8.28
CA LEU A 199 14.24 14.18 -6.96
C LEU A 199 15.47 14.96 -6.46
N ASP A 200 16.44 15.26 -7.34
CA ASP A 200 17.61 16.09 -7.00
C ASP A 200 17.25 17.49 -6.51
N LYS A 201 16.13 18.04 -6.98
CA LYS A 201 15.70 19.41 -6.69
C LYS A 201 14.82 19.50 -5.46
N VAL A 202 14.18 18.40 -5.07
CA VAL A 202 13.16 18.36 -4.02
C VAL A 202 13.73 17.72 -2.77
N GLN A 203 13.76 18.47 -1.67
CA GLN A 203 14.09 17.95 -0.35
C GLN A 203 12.88 18.10 0.56
N ILE A 204 12.53 17.03 1.27
CA ILE A 204 11.45 17.01 2.24
C ILE A 204 11.97 16.38 3.52
N SER A 205 11.81 17.08 4.64
CA SER A 205 12.29 16.63 5.94
C SER A 205 11.26 16.91 7.04
N GLY A 206 11.43 16.28 8.20
CA GLY A 206 10.55 16.52 9.35
C GLY A 206 9.29 15.66 9.41
N PHE A 207 9.19 14.57 8.63
CA PHE A 207 8.05 13.63 8.68
C PHE A 207 7.76 13.02 10.07
N ASN A 208 8.77 13.00 10.95
CA ASN A 208 8.65 12.51 12.32
C ASN A 208 8.42 13.62 13.36
N ASN A 209 8.45 14.89 12.94
CA ASN A 209 8.24 16.08 13.77
C ASN A 209 6.77 16.50 13.78
N CYS A 210 5.90 15.51 13.90
CA CYS A 210 4.44 15.64 13.86
C CYS A 210 3.80 15.21 15.17
N ASN A 211 2.85 15.96 15.69
CA ASN A 211 2.04 15.57 16.83
C ASN A 211 0.56 15.86 16.52
N VAL A 212 -0.33 15.56 17.48
CA VAL A 212 -1.79 15.72 17.30
C VAL A 212 -2.23 17.17 17.00
N SER A 213 -1.38 18.17 17.22
CA SER A 213 -1.70 19.60 17.08
C SER A 213 -0.81 20.35 16.08
N SER A 214 0.29 19.78 15.61
CA SER A 214 1.24 20.45 14.72
C SER A 214 2.16 19.47 13.99
N CYS A 215 2.50 19.80 12.74
CA CYS A 215 3.48 19.09 11.93
C CYS A 215 4.47 20.11 11.36
N ASN A 216 5.76 19.92 11.63
CA ASN A 216 6.82 20.77 11.07
C ASN A 216 7.58 20.02 9.98
N VAL A 217 6.89 19.80 8.85
CA VAL A 217 7.52 19.27 7.64
C VAL A 217 8.05 20.44 6.82
N GLN A 218 9.33 20.36 6.45
CA GLN A 218 9.99 21.37 5.64
C GLN A 218 10.11 20.87 4.20
N TYR A 219 9.85 21.77 3.26
CA TYR A 219 9.96 21.50 1.84
C TYR A 219 10.90 22.52 1.23
N THR A 220 11.87 22.05 0.47
CA THR A 220 12.66 22.90 -0.40
C THR A 220 12.62 22.39 -1.83
N VAL A 221 12.56 23.31 -2.77
CA VAL A 221 12.64 23.04 -4.21
C VAL A 221 13.70 23.96 -4.79
N ASN A 222 14.70 23.39 -5.46
CA ASN A 222 15.88 24.12 -5.94
C ASN A 222 16.56 24.92 -4.81
N GLY A 223 16.68 24.33 -3.62
CA GLY A 223 17.31 24.96 -2.45
C GLY A 223 16.52 26.12 -1.83
N THR A 224 15.31 26.41 -2.30
CA THR A 224 14.45 27.47 -1.77
C THR A 224 13.27 26.87 -1.02
N ASN A 225 12.86 27.50 0.09
CA ASN A 225 11.65 27.10 0.82
C ASN A 225 10.44 27.04 -0.12
N PHE A 226 9.71 25.94 -0.06
CA PHE A 226 8.57 25.67 -0.89
C PHE A 226 7.30 25.57 -0.05
N SER A 227 6.24 26.28 -0.46
CA SER A 227 4.95 26.21 0.22
C SER A 227 4.16 25.01 -0.32
N TRP A 228 4.04 23.97 0.50
CA TRP A 228 3.31 22.76 0.13
C TRP A 228 1.80 22.92 0.34
N ASN A 229 1.02 22.76 -0.71
CA ASN A 229 -0.44 22.85 -0.66
C ASN A 229 -1.08 21.45 -0.58
N TYR A 230 -1.54 21.08 0.62
CA TYR A 230 -2.28 19.84 0.88
C TYR A 230 -3.71 19.81 0.33
N GLN A 231 -4.21 20.94 -0.17
CA GLN A 231 -5.55 21.10 -0.72
C GLN A 231 -5.48 21.53 -2.19
N ILE A 232 -4.32 21.31 -2.85
CA ILE A 232 -4.16 21.62 -4.27
C ILE A 232 -5.16 20.81 -5.09
N SER A 233 -5.75 21.44 -6.10
CA SER A 233 -6.69 20.74 -6.98
C SER A 233 -5.97 19.64 -7.77
N THR A 234 -6.52 18.44 -7.72
CA THR A 234 -6.10 17.26 -8.48
C THR A 234 -6.99 17.04 -9.71
N ASN A 235 -7.79 18.05 -10.11
CA ASN A 235 -8.62 17.98 -11.30
C ASN A 235 -7.77 17.77 -12.56
N GLY A 236 -8.11 16.73 -13.33
CA GLY A 236 -7.37 16.33 -14.52
C GLY A 236 -6.20 15.36 -14.27
N TYR A 237 -5.91 14.99 -13.02
CA TYR A 237 -4.95 13.92 -12.68
C TYR A 237 -5.67 12.58 -12.68
N SER A 238 -5.29 11.72 -13.63
CA SER A 238 -6.19 10.67 -14.13
C SER A 238 -5.62 9.25 -14.02
N TRP A 239 -4.50 9.08 -13.32
CA TRP A 239 -3.82 7.81 -13.10
C TRP A 239 -4.23 7.12 -11.78
N VAL A 240 -3.99 5.81 -11.69
CA VAL A 240 -4.26 4.93 -10.52
C VAL A 240 -3.04 4.04 -10.20
N ILE A 241 -2.98 3.48 -8.99
CA ILE A 241 -1.78 2.76 -8.48
C ILE A 241 -1.59 1.34 -9.05
N ASN A 242 -2.68 0.67 -9.45
CA ASN A 242 -2.65 -0.66 -10.06
C ASN A 242 -3.15 -0.63 -11.50
N GLY A 243 -2.26 -1.01 -12.43
CA GLY A 243 -2.55 -1.51 -13.78
C GLY A 243 -3.55 -0.71 -14.63
N GLY A 244 -3.03 0.06 -15.59
CA GLY A 244 -3.46 -0.05 -16.99
C GLY A 244 -4.93 0.19 -17.33
N GLY A 245 -5.70 0.89 -16.50
CA GLY A 245 -7.00 1.41 -16.87
C GLY A 245 -6.83 2.83 -17.41
N ILE A 246 -7.23 3.04 -18.66
CA ILE A 246 -7.58 4.38 -19.16
C ILE A 246 -8.44 5.05 -18.08
N PRO A 247 -8.25 6.34 -17.77
CA PRO A 247 -9.14 7.05 -16.88
C PRO A 247 -10.59 6.78 -17.28
N GLY A 248 -11.36 6.12 -16.41
CA GLY A 248 -12.79 6.03 -16.59
C GLY A 248 -13.31 7.45 -16.72
N SER A 249 -13.76 7.84 -17.91
CA SER A 249 -14.11 9.21 -18.28
C SER A 249 -15.45 9.65 -17.67
N GLY A 250 -15.75 9.22 -16.44
CA GLY A 250 -17.10 9.28 -15.85
C GLY A 250 -18.10 8.34 -16.52
N GLN A 251 -17.64 7.21 -17.07
CA GLN A 251 -18.50 6.24 -17.77
C GLN A 251 -19.20 5.26 -16.83
N ASN A 252 -20.37 4.81 -17.26
CA ASN A 252 -21.18 3.84 -16.53
C ASN A 252 -20.46 2.48 -16.50
N CYS A 253 -20.65 1.71 -15.42
CA CYS A 253 -20.12 0.35 -15.32
C CYS A 253 -21.21 -0.65 -15.67
N LEU A 254 -21.03 -1.43 -16.74
CA LEU A 254 -21.94 -2.48 -17.15
C LEU A 254 -21.43 -3.84 -16.65
N VAL A 255 -22.27 -4.53 -15.90
CA VAL A 255 -22.06 -5.88 -15.39
C VAL A 255 -23.03 -6.83 -16.09
N GLY A 256 -22.50 -7.77 -16.86
CA GLY A 256 -23.21 -8.94 -17.33
C GLY A 256 -23.17 -10.04 -16.27
N VAL A 257 -24.34 -10.60 -15.95
CA VAL A 257 -24.50 -11.69 -14.99
C VAL A 257 -25.12 -12.87 -15.73
N ASP A 258 -24.38 -13.96 -15.86
CA ASP A 258 -24.85 -15.20 -16.44
C ASP A 258 -25.04 -16.23 -15.32
N VAL A 259 -26.30 -16.53 -14.99
CA VAL A 259 -26.66 -17.49 -13.95
C VAL A 259 -27.15 -18.78 -14.61
N LYS A 260 -26.57 -19.90 -14.22
CA LYS A 260 -27.06 -21.23 -14.60
C LYS A 260 -27.82 -21.84 -13.44
N VAL A 261 -29.08 -22.22 -13.65
CA VAL A 261 -29.93 -22.92 -12.67
C VAL A 261 -30.54 -24.15 -13.33
N ALA A 262 -30.29 -25.34 -12.78
CA ALA A 262 -30.86 -26.59 -13.26
C ALA A 262 -30.73 -26.83 -14.78
N GLY A 263 -29.60 -26.43 -15.37
CA GLY A 263 -29.32 -26.60 -16.81
C GLY A 263 -29.78 -25.47 -17.73
N GLN A 264 -30.54 -24.50 -17.21
CA GLN A 264 -30.98 -23.31 -17.95
C GLN A 264 -30.08 -22.11 -17.67
N ASN A 265 -29.76 -21.35 -18.71
CA ASN A 265 -28.95 -20.13 -18.62
C ASN A 265 -29.86 -18.89 -18.61
N VAL A 266 -29.65 -18.01 -17.63
CA VAL A 266 -30.32 -16.71 -17.54
C VAL A 266 -29.25 -15.63 -17.54
N SER A 267 -29.29 -14.75 -18.53
CA SER A 267 -28.37 -13.62 -18.65
C SER A 267 -29.07 -12.32 -18.29
N GLN A 268 -28.48 -11.53 -17.41
CA GLN A 268 -28.94 -10.18 -17.05
C GLN A 268 -27.82 -9.17 -17.21
N LYS A 269 -28.20 -7.91 -17.44
CA LYS A 269 -27.28 -6.78 -17.52
C LYS A 269 -27.67 -5.74 -16.49
N VAL A 270 -26.74 -5.40 -15.60
CA VAL A 270 -26.90 -4.31 -14.63
C VAL A 270 -25.92 -3.20 -15.01
N CYS A 271 -26.43 -1.99 -15.21
CA CYS A 271 -25.62 -0.83 -15.52
C CYS A 271 -25.63 0.14 -14.36
N TYR A 272 -24.46 0.37 -13.77
CA TYR A 272 -24.28 1.36 -12.72
C TYR A 272 -24.01 2.72 -13.35
N SER A 273 -24.99 3.62 -13.31
CA SER A 273 -24.87 4.99 -13.79
C SER A 273 -24.19 5.90 -12.77
N ASN A 274 -23.52 6.96 -13.24
CA ASN A 274 -22.72 7.86 -12.40
C ASN A 274 -21.63 7.13 -11.61
N PHE A 275 -21.07 6.07 -12.21
CA PHE A 275 -20.00 5.31 -11.59
C PHE A 275 -18.80 6.25 -11.30
N PRO A 276 -18.27 6.30 -10.07
CA PRO A 276 -17.34 7.35 -9.69
C PRO A 276 -16.10 7.34 -10.57
N ALA A 277 -15.66 8.54 -10.99
CA ALA A 277 -14.39 8.69 -11.67
C ALA A 277 -13.28 8.05 -10.80
N ASN A 278 -12.37 7.29 -11.43
CA ASN A 278 -11.29 6.54 -10.77
C ASN A 278 -11.72 5.26 -10.01
N THR A 279 -12.94 4.75 -10.19
CA THR A 279 -13.30 3.41 -9.72
C THR A 279 -13.19 2.37 -10.84
N VAL A 280 -12.63 1.21 -10.53
CA VAL A 280 -12.49 0.12 -11.50
C VAL A 280 -13.85 -0.54 -11.70
N CYS A 281 -14.35 -0.58 -12.93
CA CYS A 281 -15.48 -1.42 -13.32
C CYS A 281 -14.98 -2.85 -13.50
N GLY A 282 -14.89 -3.61 -12.41
CA GLY A 282 -14.31 -4.94 -12.43
C GLY A 282 -14.46 -5.68 -11.11
N ALA A 283 -14.19 -6.98 -11.13
CA ALA A 283 -14.32 -7.88 -9.98
C ALA A 283 -13.47 -7.46 -8.76
N ALA A 284 -12.38 -6.71 -8.99
CA ALA A 284 -11.51 -6.18 -7.93
C ALA A 284 -12.13 -5.03 -7.13
N ASN A 285 -13.26 -4.48 -7.57
CA ASN A 285 -13.97 -3.44 -6.84
C ASN A 285 -14.85 -4.07 -5.74
N GLY A 286 -14.43 -3.93 -4.48
CA GLY A 286 -15.12 -4.54 -3.34
C GLY A 286 -16.57 -4.09 -3.14
N ALA A 287 -16.92 -2.88 -3.58
CA ALA A 287 -18.30 -2.38 -3.52
C ALA A 287 -19.19 -3.04 -4.60
N LEU A 288 -18.67 -3.24 -5.81
CA LEU A 288 -19.34 -4.04 -6.84
C LEU A 288 -19.43 -5.52 -6.43
N GLY A 289 -18.35 -6.08 -5.88
CA GLY A 289 -18.30 -7.46 -5.41
C GLY A 289 -19.40 -7.77 -4.40
N SER A 290 -19.60 -6.90 -3.40
CA SER A 290 -20.61 -7.06 -2.35
C SER A 290 -22.05 -6.96 -2.88
N ALA A 291 -22.30 -6.08 -3.85
CA ALA A 291 -23.61 -5.94 -4.50
C ALA A 291 -23.97 -7.15 -5.38
N LEU A 292 -22.96 -7.88 -5.88
CA LEU A 292 -23.13 -9.03 -6.77
C LEU A 292 -23.24 -10.38 -6.04
N GLN A 293 -22.92 -10.42 -4.74
CA GLN A 293 -22.97 -11.65 -3.92
C GLN A 293 -24.39 -12.22 -3.72
N VAL A 294 -25.44 -11.45 -4.06
CA VAL A 294 -26.84 -11.87 -3.94
C VAL A 294 -27.15 -13.16 -4.72
N PHE A 295 -26.36 -13.51 -5.74
CA PHE A 295 -26.56 -14.71 -6.57
C PHE A 295 -25.72 -15.92 -6.15
N SER A 296 -24.90 -15.82 -5.09
CA SER A 296 -23.89 -16.84 -4.75
C SER A 296 -24.14 -17.66 -3.48
N SER A 297 -25.21 -17.41 -2.73
CA SER A 297 -25.43 -18.11 -1.46
C SER A 297 -26.53 -19.18 -1.53
N GLY A 298 -26.11 -20.45 -1.59
CA GLY A 298 -26.73 -21.49 -0.74
C GLY A 298 -27.59 -22.59 -1.38
N VAL A 299 -27.81 -22.61 -2.70
CA VAL A 299 -28.60 -23.68 -3.35
C VAL A 299 -27.73 -24.46 -4.32
N GLY A 300 -27.58 -25.77 -4.07
CA GLY A 300 -26.80 -26.66 -4.94
C GLY A 300 -27.27 -26.60 -6.39
N GLY A 301 -26.34 -26.38 -7.31
CA GLY A 301 -26.61 -26.36 -8.76
C GLY A 301 -26.76 -24.97 -9.39
N VAL A 302 -26.44 -23.88 -8.67
CA VAL A 302 -26.39 -22.51 -9.22
C VAL A 302 -24.95 -22.05 -9.40
N SER A 303 -24.58 -21.63 -10.61
CA SER A 303 -23.29 -20.98 -10.90
C SER A 303 -23.51 -19.64 -11.59
N ALA A 304 -22.91 -18.57 -11.08
CA ALA A 304 -22.96 -17.24 -11.68
C ALA A 304 -21.58 -16.87 -12.26
N THR A 305 -21.57 -16.38 -13.50
CA THR A 305 -20.39 -15.79 -14.15
C THR A 305 -20.63 -14.30 -14.35
N TYR A 306 -19.61 -13.49 -14.09
CA TYR A 306 -19.70 -12.03 -14.16
C TYR A 306 -18.74 -11.48 -15.19
N ASN A 307 -19.25 -10.64 -16.09
CA ASN A 307 -18.50 -9.96 -17.12
C ASN A 307 -18.61 -8.44 -16.90
N PHE A 308 -17.49 -7.73 -16.85
CA PHE A 308 -17.46 -6.30 -16.54
C PHE A 308 -17.00 -5.51 -17.77
N SER A 309 -17.65 -4.38 -18.04
CA SER A 309 -17.29 -3.49 -19.14
C SER A 309 -17.64 -2.04 -18.83
N THR A 310 -16.76 -1.12 -19.21
CA THR A 310 -17.03 0.33 -19.16
C THR A 310 -17.83 0.76 -20.39
N VAL A 311 -18.91 1.51 -20.21
CA VAL A 311 -19.77 1.95 -21.32
C VAL A 311 -20.09 3.44 -21.27
N GLY A 312 -20.13 4.09 -22.44
CA GLY A 312 -20.45 5.51 -22.60
C GLY A 312 -21.87 5.87 -22.13
N SER A 313 -22.82 4.95 -22.29
CA SER A 313 -24.20 5.04 -21.82
C SER A 313 -24.72 3.65 -21.48
N CYS A 314 -25.73 3.55 -20.61
CA CYS A 314 -26.32 2.25 -20.28
C CYS A 314 -27.08 1.70 -21.50
N PRO A 315 -26.78 0.46 -21.95
CA PRO A 315 -27.44 -0.10 -23.12
C PRO A 315 -28.91 -0.37 -22.85
N SER A 316 -29.73 -0.29 -23.90
CA SER A 316 -31.15 -0.64 -23.83
C SER A 316 -31.34 -2.06 -23.30
N GLY A 317 -32.23 -2.24 -22.31
CA GLY A 317 -32.50 -3.53 -21.68
C GLY A 317 -31.60 -3.88 -20.49
N ALA A 318 -30.66 -3.01 -20.10
CA ALA A 318 -29.97 -3.14 -18.83
C ALA A 318 -30.79 -2.53 -17.68
N THR A 319 -30.76 -3.16 -16.51
CA THR A 319 -31.26 -2.55 -15.27
C THR A 319 -30.30 -1.45 -14.85
N VAL A 320 -30.78 -0.20 -14.80
CA VAL A 320 -29.93 0.95 -14.45
C VAL A 320 -30.01 1.22 -12.94
N VAL A 321 -28.85 1.29 -12.30
CA VAL A 321 -28.70 1.59 -10.87
C VAL A 321 -27.82 2.84 -10.74
N SER A 322 -28.32 3.91 -10.10
CA SER A 322 -27.43 5.03 -9.77
C SER A 322 -26.47 4.62 -8.68
N TRP A 323 -25.17 4.78 -8.93
CA TRP A 323 -24.15 4.66 -7.90
C TRP A 323 -24.36 5.75 -6.85
N LYS A 324 -24.22 5.40 -5.56
CA LYS A 324 -24.34 6.31 -4.41
C LYS A 324 -23.01 6.45 -3.70
#